data_AF-A0AAD4DT89-F1
#
_entry.id   AF-A0AAD4DT89-F1
#
_cell.length_a   1.000
_cell.length_b   1.000
_cell.length_c   1.000
_cell.angle_alpha   90.00
_cell.angle_beta   90.00
_cell.angle_gamma   90.00
#
_symmetry.space_group_name_H-M   'P 1'
#
loop_
_entity.id
_entity.type
_entity.pdbx_description
1 polymer ?
#
loop_
_entity_poly.entity_id
_entity_poly.type
_entity_poly.pdbx_seq_one_letter_code
_entity_poly.pdbx_strand_id
1 'polypeptide(L)'
;GSIVTLSDDDVNRIFAVLAHSHAVSTRECYGSGLLVYHVFCDSRNIPETQCCPASSFLLLAFVASCAGLYSGRTLENYFYGVCAWHLLHGLPWLVDQAQVSLALEGAKRLAPPQSSHPKRSPFTITLLTQIHSVLNLSKPLHAAVYACLTTSFFTLARTGEFTVSSLLSFDASRHVKVADVHCEVDRNGFQVTTFRLPRTKTALTGEDVYWAAQS
;
A
#
# COMPACT_ATOMS: atom_id res chain seq x y z
N GLY A 1 -20.61 20.94 29.71
CA GLY A 1 -20.76 19.55 29.24
C GLY A 1 -20.32 18.64 30.36
N SER A 2 -21.04 17.54 30.60
CA SER A 2 -20.68 16.56 31.62
C SER A 2 -19.28 16.00 31.35
N ILE A 3 -18.43 16.03 32.37
CA ILE A 3 -17.08 15.44 32.30
C ILE A 3 -17.27 13.93 32.26
N VAL A 4 -16.98 13.32 31.10
CA VAL A 4 -16.93 11.86 30.97
C VAL A 4 -15.57 11.41 31.53
N THR A 5 -15.59 10.73 32.67
CA THR A 5 -14.41 10.07 33.23
C THR A 5 -14.25 8.71 32.57
N LEU A 6 -13.29 8.60 31.64
CA LEU A 6 -12.88 7.33 31.04
C LEU A 6 -11.72 6.74 31.84
N SER A 7 -11.64 5.41 31.90
CA SER A 7 -10.45 4.72 32.41
C SER A 7 -9.31 4.73 31.39
N ASP A 8 -8.07 4.49 31.82
CA ASP A 8 -6.94 4.34 30.90
C ASP A 8 -7.15 3.18 29.92
N ASP A 9 -7.86 2.12 30.33
CA ASP A 9 -8.23 0.99 29.48
C ASP A 9 -9.19 1.40 28.36
N ASP A 10 -10.16 2.28 28.65
CA ASP A 10 -11.08 2.82 27.64
C ASP A 10 -10.31 3.67 26.62
N VAL A 11 -9.38 4.51 27.07
CA VAL A 11 -8.53 5.33 26.19
C VAL A 11 -7.65 4.45 25.29
N ASN A 12 -7.01 3.43 25.87
CA ASN A 12 -6.21 2.46 25.13
C ASN A 12 -7.06 1.71 24.10
N ARG A 13 -8.29 1.34 24.46
CA ARG A 13 -9.22 0.67 23.55
C ARG A 13 -9.64 1.57 22.40
N ILE A 14 -9.92 2.85 22.66
CA ILE A 14 -10.24 3.84 21.62
C ILE A 14 -9.07 3.98 20.65
N PHE A 15 -7.85 4.17 21.18
CA PHE A 15 -6.64 4.25 20.35
C PHE A 15 -6.45 2.99 19.50
N ALA A 16 -6.62 1.81 20.10
CA ALA A 16 -6.51 0.55 19.38
C ALA A 16 -7.53 0.47 18.23
N VAL A 17 -8.78 0.85 18.45
CA VAL A 17 -9.82 0.85 17.41
C VAL A 17 -9.49 1.83 16.29
N LEU A 18 -9.10 3.06 16.62
CA LEU A 18 -8.73 4.07 15.62
C LEU A 18 -7.50 3.62 14.81
N ALA A 19 -6.52 2.99 15.45
CA ALA A 19 -5.34 2.46 14.77
C ALA A 19 -5.64 1.32 13.78
N HIS A 20 -6.81 0.68 13.85
CA HIS A 20 -7.28 -0.32 12.88
C HIS A 20 -7.96 0.29 11.65
N SER A 21 -8.21 1.59 11.62
CA SER A 21 -8.76 2.29 10.44
C SER A 21 -7.79 2.29 9.25
N HIS A 22 -6.50 2.04 9.48
CA HIS A 22 -5.46 1.99 8.46
C HIS A 22 -4.83 0.60 8.38
N ALA A 23 -4.56 0.14 7.15
CA ALA A 23 -3.79 -1.08 6.92
C ALA A 23 -2.36 -0.95 7.48
N VAL A 24 -1.74 -2.07 7.85
CA VAL A 24 -0.39 -2.09 8.44
C VAL A 24 0.63 -1.34 7.56
N SER A 25 0.64 -1.60 6.26
CA SER A 25 1.52 -0.92 5.30
C SER A 25 1.28 0.59 5.22
N THR A 26 0.05 1.05 5.43
CA THR A 26 -0.26 2.49 5.48
C THR A 26 0.32 3.12 6.73
N ARG A 27 0.24 2.44 7.88
CA ARG A 27 0.83 2.92 9.15
C ARG A 27 2.35 3.02 9.06
N GLU A 28 3.01 2.04 8.42
CA GLU A 28 4.46 2.09 8.17
C GLU A 28 4.85 3.28 7.28
N CYS A 29 4.07 3.53 6.22
CA CYS A 29 4.28 4.68 5.34
C CYS A 29 4.07 6.02 6.08
N TYR A 30 3.04 6.10 6.92
CA TYR A 30 2.78 7.27 7.76
C TYR A 30 3.87 7.49 8.81
N GLY A 31 4.40 6.42 9.40
CA GLY A 31 5.53 6.50 10.33
C GLY A 31 6.77 7.15 9.72
N SER A 32 7.05 6.87 8.44
CA SER A 32 8.12 7.56 7.69
C SER A 32 7.84 9.06 7.55
N GLY A 33 6.58 9.44 7.32
CA GLY A 33 6.17 10.85 7.26
C GLY A 33 6.32 11.59 8.57
N LEU A 34 5.96 10.95 9.68
CA LEU A 34 6.14 11.49 11.02
C LEU A 34 7.61 11.72 11.35
N LEU A 35 8.48 10.77 11.02
CA LEU A 35 9.92 10.94 11.20
C LEU A 35 10.43 12.18 10.46
N VAL A 36 10.08 12.34 9.18
CA VAL A 36 10.51 13.50 8.38
C VAL A 36 9.94 14.81 8.94
N TYR A 37 8.70 14.80 9.44
CA TYR A 37 8.10 15.95 10.10
C TYR A 37 8.84 16.35 11.39
N HIS A 38 9.17 15.41 12.27
CA HIS A 38 9.94 15.71 13.48
C HIS A 38 11.35 16.20 13.15
N VAL A 39 12.04 15.59 12.17
CA VAL A 39 13.34 16.09 11.70
C VAL A 39 13.25 17.53 11.18
N PHE A 40 12.17 17.87 10.46
CA PHE A 40 11.91 19.24 10.05
C PHE A 40 11.71 20.18 11.25
N CYS A 41 10.90 19.79 12.23
CA CYS A 41 10.67 20.58 13.45
C CYS A 41 11.97 20.80 14.24
N ASP A 42 12.75 19.75 14.46
CA ASP A 42 14.05 19.79 15.15
C ASP A 42 15.03 20.71 14.42
N SER A 43 15.11 20.61 13.09
CA SER A 43 16.00 21.46 12.28
C SER A 43 15.66 22.95 12.36
N ARG A 44 14.42 23.28 12.73
CA ARG A 44 13.90 24.65 12.89
C ARG A 44 13.79 25.06 14.35
N ASN A 45 14.24 24.22 15.29
CA ASN A 45 14.11 24.42 16.74
C ASN A 45 12.66 24.71 17.17
N ILE A 46 11.68 24.04 16.55
CA ILE A 46 10.28 24.16 16.94
C ILE A 46 10.09 23.45 18.29
N PRO A 47 9.54 24.11 19.32
CA PRO A 47 9.26 23.45 20.59
C PRO A 47 8.25 22.31 20.40
N GLU A 48 8.42 21.21 21.13
CA GLU A 48 7.53 20.04 21.04
C GLU A 48 6.05 20.40 21.26
N THR A 49 5.78 21.38 22.13
CA THR A 49 4.43 21.91 22.41
C THR A 49 3.76 22.58 21.20
N GLN A 50 4.53 22.92 20.17
CA GLN A 50 4.05 23.49 18.90
C GLN A 50 4.03 22.45 17.76
N CYS A 51 4.66 21.29 17.94
CA CYS A 51 4.61 20.16 17.01
C CYS A 51 3.25 19.45 17.05
N CYS A 52 2.56 19.50 18.20
CA CYS A 52 1.24 18.91 18.37
C CYS A 52 0.40 19.68 19.41
N PRO A 53 -0.75 20.29 19.03
CA PRO A 53 -1.31 20.36 17.69
C PRO A 53 -0.52 21.32 16.79
N ALA A 54 -0.14 20.85 15.60
CA ALA A 54 0.55 21.65 14.60
C ALA A 54 -0.36 22.73 14.02
N SER A 55 0.17 23.95 13.87
CA SER A 55 -0.55 25.02 13.19
C SER A 55 -0.57 24.81 11.66
N SER A 56 -1.58 25.35 10.98
CA SER A 56 -1.64 25.35 9.51
C SER A 56 -0.38 25.93 8.89
N PHE A 57 0.17 27.01 9.47
CA PHE A 57 1.40 27.63 8.98
C PHE A 57 2.61 26.69 9.10
N LEU A 58 2.75 25.98 10.22
CA LEU A 58 3.83 25.01 10.42
C LEU A 58 3.74 23.85 9.42
N LEU A 59 2.54 23.33 9.18
CA LEU A 59 2.31 22.26 8.22
C LEU A 59 2.57 22.71 6.77
N LEU A 60 2.19 23.94 6.41
CA LEU A 60 2.53 24.51 5.11
C LEU A 60 4.03 24.71 4.94
N ALA A 61 4.72 25.19 5.98
CA ALA A 61 6.18 25.31 5.99
C ALA A 61 6.86 23.94 5.85
N PHE A 62 6.33 22.92 6.50
CA PHE A 62 6.78 21.53 6.34
C PHE A 62 6.62 21.05 4.89
N VAL A 63 5.42 21.17 4.30
CA VAL A 63 5.15 20.79 2.91
C VAL A 63 6.07 21.54 1.95
N ALA A 64 6.24 22.85 2.14
CA ALA A 64 7.13 23.68 1.33
C ALA A 64 8.61 23.25 1.45
N SER A 65 9.07 22.86 2.64
CA SER A 65 10.46 22.40 2.84
C SER A 65 10.77 21.08 2.14
N CYS A 66 9.75 20.24 1.93
CA CYS A 66 9.87 18.95 1.25
C CYS A 66 9.61 19.05 -0.27
N ALA A 67 9.05 20.16 -0.74
CA ALA A 67 8.76 20.37 -2.15
C ALA A 67 10.05 20.34 -2.98
N GLY A 68 10.03 19.60 -4.08
CA GLY A 68 11.22 19.41 -4.93
C GLY A 68 12.24 18.40 -4.42
N LEU A 69 12.04 17.81 -3.24
CA LEU A 69 12.87 16.69 -2.75
C LEU A 69 12.19 15.33 -2.96
N TYR A 70 10.87 15.29 -2.83
CA TYR A 70 10.08 14.07 -2.89
C TYR A 70 9.05 14.09 -4.02
N SER A 71 8.56 12.91 -4.41
CA SER A 71 7.39 12.83 -5.28
C SER A 71 6.17 13.41 -4.57
N GLY A 72 5.25 14.02 -5.33
CA GLY A 72 4.05 14.59 -4.74
C GLY A 72 3.20 13.57 -3.97
N ARG A 73 3.17 12.30 -4.41
CA ARG A 73 2.52 11.21 -3.69
C ARG A 73 3.17 10.89 -2.35
N THR A 74 4.51 10.95 -2.29
CA THR A 74 5.25 10.71 -1.03
C THR A 74 4.96 11.81 -0.02
N LEU A 75 4.99 13.07 -0.47
CA LEU A 75 4.73 14.21 0.39
C LEU A 75 3.27 14.26 0.88
N GLU A 76 2.33 13.86 0.02
CA GLU A 76 0.92 13.67 0.41
C GLU A 76 0.79 12.60 1.51
N ASN A 77 1.46 11.46 1.37
CA ASN A 77 1.50 10.44 2.42
C ASN A 77 2.12 10.96 3.73
N TYR A 78 3.17 11.79 3.65
CA TYR A 78 3.80 12.36 4.84
C TYR A 78 2.85 13.31 5.58
N PHE A 79 2.21 14.21 4.85
CA PHE A 79 1.22 15.12 5.41
C PHE A 79 0.07 14.36 6.09
N TYR A 80 -0.49 13.34 5.43
CA TYR A 80 -1.55 12.53 6.02
C TYR A 80 -1.07 11.64 7.17
N GLY A 81 0.22 11.29 7.23
CA GLY A 81 0.81 10.66 8.41
C GLY A 81 0.78 11.56 9.64
N VAL A 82 1.12 12.85 9.47
CA VAL A 82 0.99 13.87 10.52
C VAL A 82 -0.48 14.05 10.93
N CYS A 83 -1.40 14.09 9.97
CA CYS A 83 -2.84 14.14 10.22
C CYS A 83 -3.32 12.96 11.06
N ALA A 84 -3.00 11.74 10.64
CA ALA A 84 -3.39 10.52 11.35
C ALA A 84 -2.84 10.50 12.78
N TRP A 85 -1.60 10.95 13.00
CA TRP A 85 -1.03 11.06 14.33
C TRP A 85 -1.82 12.00 15.26
N HIS A 86 -2.20 13.18 14.77
CA HIS A 86 -3.02 14.12 15.55
C HIS A 86 -4.37 13.50 15.92
N LEU A 87 -5.05 12.92 14.94
CA LEU A 87 -6.37 12.31 15.14
C LEU A 87 -6.31 11.12 16.08
N LEU A 88 -5.27 10.29 15.99
CA LEU A 88 -5.07 9.13 16.88
C LEU A 88 -4.86 9.56 18.34
N HIS A 89 -4.25 10.71 18.59
CA HIS A 89 -4.05 11.26 19.94
C HIS A 89 -5.23 12.14 20.40
N GLY A 90 -6.34 12.17 19.65
CA GLY A 90 -7.53 12.94 20.00
C GLY A 90 -7.34 14.46 19.89
N LEU A 91 -6.31 14.90 19.16
CA LEU A 91 -5.99 16.32 19.00
C LEU A 91 -6.77 16.91 17.82
N PRO A 92 -7.18 18.19 17.92
CA PRO A 92 -7.97 18.82 16.88
C PRO A 92 -7.14 19.03 15.61
N TRP A 93 -7.71 18.67 14.46
CA TRP A 93 -7.09 18.90 13.15
C TRP A 93 -7.70 20.14 12.48
N LEU A 94 -7.18 21.32 12.85
CA LEU A 94 -7.73 22.63 12.45
C LEU A 94 -7.03 23.22 11.22
N VAL A 95 -6.76 22.38 10.23
CA VAL A 95 -5.99 22.78 9.05
C VAL A 95 -6.91 23.26 7.94
N ASP A 96 -6.57 24.39 7.32
CA ASP A 96 -7.26 24.89 6.13
C ASP A 96 -6.97 23.96 4.93
N GLN A 97 -7.97 23.15 4.60
CA GLN A 97 -7.87 22.15 3.53
C GLN A 97 -7.61 22.78 2.15
N ALA A 98 -8.09 24.00 1.90
CA ALA A 98 -7.87 24.68 0.62
C ALA A 98 -6.40 25.08 0.47
N GLN A 99 -5.80 25.65 1.53
CA GLN A 99 -4.38 26.02 1.51
C GLN A 99 -3.46 24.80 1.40
N VAL A 100 -3.77 23.73 2.13
CA VAL A 100 -3.03 22.46 2.04
C VAL A 100 -3.11 21.88 0.64
N SER A 101 -4.31 21.86 0.05
CA SER A 101 -4.50 21.34 -1.30
C SER A 101 -3.66 22.11 -2.31
N LEU A 102 -3.62 23.45 -2.20
CA LEU A 102 -2.76 24.29 -3.04
C LEU A 102 -1.27 24.00 -2.83
N ALA A 103 -0.84 23.83 -1.57
CA ALA A 103 0.56 23.53 -1.26
C ALA A 103 1.00 22.16 -1.77
N LEU A 104 0.18 21.11 -1.58
CA LEU A 104 0.46 19.77 -2.08
C LEU A 104 0.45 19.71 -3.61
N GLU A 105 -0.45 20.45 -4.26
CA GLU A 105 -0.49 20.57 -5.72
C GLU A 105 0.73 21.34 -6.26
N GLY A 106 1.14 22.42 -5.59
CA GLY A 106 2.40 23.11 -5.87
C GLY A 106 3.60 22.16 -5.75
N ALA A 107 3.66 21.38 -4.67
CA ALA A 107 4.73 20.42 -4.45
C ALA A 107 4.72 19.28 -5.48
N LYS A 108 3.54 18.82 -5.94
CA LYS A 108 3.41 17.87 -7.06
C LYS A 108 4.04 18.39 -8.34
N ARG A 109 3.86 19.68 -8.66
CA ARG A 109 4.47 20.33 -9.85
C ARG A 109 5.96 20.57 -9.70
N LEU A 110 6.42 20.83 -8.48
CA LEU A 110 7.84 21.01 -8.16
C LEU A 110 8.58 19.68 -7.99
N ALA A 111 7.88 18.55 -7.98
CA ALA A 111 8.49 17.24 -7.75
C ALA A 111 9.64 16.97 -8.75
N PRO A 112 10.74 16.33 -8.31
CA PRO A 112 11.86 16.02 -9.18
C PRO A 112 11.40 15.29 -10.45
N PRO A 113 11.93 15.61 -11.65
CA PRO A 113 11.59 14.89 -12.87
C PRO A 113 11.82 13.38 -12.75
N GLN A 114 12.85 12.98 -12.00
CA GLN A 114 13.20 11.59 -11.72
C GLN A 114 12.18 10.86 -10.83
N SER A 115 11.29 11.61 -10.16
CA SER A 115 10.26 11.04 -9.28
C SER A 115 9.06 10.47 -10.05
N SER A 116 8.96 10.77 -11.35
CA SER A 116 7.99 10.20 -12.26
C SER A 116 8.70 9.24 -13.22
N HIS A 117 8.26 7.98 -13.23
CA HIS A 117 8.74 7.02 -14.22
C HIS A 117 7.82 7.04 -15.45
N PRO A 118 8.37 6.98 -16.67
CA PRO A 118 7.56 6.76 -17.86
C PRO A 118 6.78 5.46 -17.73
N LYS A 119 5.64 5.37 -18.43
CA LYS A 119 4.86 4.13 -18.49
C LYS A 119 5.78 2.99 -18.94
N ARG A 120 5.82 1.91 -18.16
CA ARG A 120 6.61 0.72 -18.49
C ARG A 120 6.00 0.03 -19.71
N SER A 121 6.85 -0.51 -20.58
CA SER A 121 6.39 -1.37 -21.67
C SER A 121 5.59 -2.55 -21.11
N PRO A 122 4.53 -3.00 -21.81
CA PRO A 122 3.73 -4.12 -21.35
C PRO A 122 4.57 -5.40 -21.29
N PHE A 123 4.22 -6.26 -20.34
CA PHE A 123 4.75 -7.63 -20.31
C PHE A 123 4.12 -8.41 -21.47
N THR A 124 4.90 -9.23 -22.18
CA THR A 124 4.44 -9.92 -23.41
C THR A 124 4.68 -11.42 -23.33
N ILE A 125 3.95 -12.17 -24.16
CA ILE A 125 4.17 -13.62 -24.32
C ILE A 125 5.59 -13.91 -24.84
N THR A 126 6.16 -13.03 -25.66
CA THR A 126 7.56 -13.17 -26.11
C THR A 126 8.52 -13.14 -24.92
N LEU A 127 8.32 -12.22 -23.98
CA LEU A 127 9.11 -12.16 -22.74
C LEU A 127 8.92 -13.42 -21.88
N LEU A 128 7.69 -13.94 -21.77
CA LEU A 128 7.43 -15.21 -21.06
C LEU A 128 8.24 -16.36 -21.67
N THR A 129 8.22 -16.51 -23.00
CA THR A 129 8.96 -17.58 -23.69
C THR A 129 10.48 -17.43 -23.54
N GLN A 130 10.99 -16.20 -23.54
CA GLN A 130 12.42 -15.91 -23.29
C GLN A 130 12.82 -16.22 -21.85
N ILE A 131 11.97 -15.94 -20.87
CA ILE A 131 12.21 -16.30 -19.47
C ILE A 131 12.16 -17.82 -19.31
N HIS A 132 11.19 -18.49 -19.94
CA HIS A 132 11.07 -19.94 -19.91
C HIS A 132 12.33 -20.64 -20.43
N SER A 133 12.94 -20.15 -21.51
CA SER A 133 14.11 -20.80 -22.13
C SER A 133 15.36 -20.80 -21.25
N VAL A 134 15.44 -19.91 -20.25
CA VAL A 134 16.58 -19.83 -19.31
C VAL A 134 16.29 -20.49 -17.96
N LEU A 135 15.03 -20.88 -17.68
CA LEU A 135 14.64 -21.53 -16.45
C LEU A 135 14.76 -23.06 -16.57
N ASN A 136 15.39 -23.70 -15.58
CA ASN A 136 15.38 -25.16 -15.45
C ASN A 136 14.19 -25.60 -14.60
N LEU A 137 13.11 -26.07 -15.23
CA LEU A 137 11.88 -26.50 -14.55
C LEU A 137 12.04 -27.78 -13.71
N SER A 138 13.16 -28.51 -13.81
CA SER A 138 13.46 -29.59 -12.86
C SER A 138 13.87 -29.06 -11.48
N LYS A 139 14.21 -27.76 -11.36
CA LYS A 139 14.46 -27.10 -10.07
C LYS A 139 13.14 -26.57 -9.50
N PRO A 140 12.73 -26.98 -8.29
CA PRO A 140 11.44 -26.56 -7.71
C PRO A 140 11.24 -25.03 -7.65
N LEU A 141 12.28 -24.27 -7.31
CA LEU A 141 12.21 -22.80 -7.28
C LEU A 141 11.92 -22.20 -8.67
N HIS A 142 12.58 -22.69 -9.70
CA HIS A 142 12.39 -22.19 -11.07
C HIS A 142 10.99 -22.53 -11.58
N ALA A 143 10.52 -23.75 -11.31
CA ALA A 143 9.16 -24.16 -11.63
C ALA A 143 8.12 -23.29 -10.92
N ALA A 144 8.31 -23.01 -9.63
CA ALA A 144 7.43 -22.14 -8.86
C ALA A 144 7.42 -20.70 -9.38
N VAL A 145 8.60 -20.12 -9.69
CA VAL A 145 8.71 -18.78 -10.29
C VAL A 145 7.97 -18.71 -11.62
N TYR A 146 8.17 -19.70 -12.49
CA TYR A 146 7.52 -19.73 -13.79
C TYR A 146 6.00 -19.87 -13.66
N ALA A 147 5.52 -20.77 -12.78
CA ALA A 147 4.11 -20.93 -12.50
C ALA A 147 3.46 -19.64 -11.97
N CYS A 148 4.10 -18.97 -10.99
CA CYS A 148 3.59 -17.69 -10.46
C CYS A 148 3.54 -16.61 -11.56
N LEU A 149 4.58 -16.56 -12.40
CA LEU A 149 4.67 -15.60 -13.50
C LEU A 149 3.56 -15.82 -14.54
N THR A 150 3.39 -17.05 -15.04
CA THR A 150 2.38 -17.37 -16.05
C THR A 150 0.98 -17.20 -15.50
N THR A 151 0.71 -17.68 -14.29
CA THR A 151 -0.62 -17.54 -13.67
C THR A 151 -0.95 -16.06 -13.49
N SER A 152 -0.06 -15.27 -12.88
CA SER A 152 -0.31 -13.83 -12.69
C SER A 152 -0.54 -13.09 -14.01
N PHE A 153 0.21 -13.47 -15.06
CA PHE A 153 0.08 -12.87 -16.38
C PHE A 153 -1.29 -13.17 -17.01
N PHE A 154 -1.70 -14.43 -17.07
CA PHE A 154 -2.93 -14.82 -17.76
C PHE A 154 -4.20 -14.54 -16.96
N THR A 155 -4.13 -14.53 -15.63
CA THR A 155 -5.28 -14.14 -14.78
C THR A 155 -5.37 -12.64 -14.53
N LEU A 156 -4.39 -11.85 -15.00
CA LEU A 156 -4.23 -10.43 -14.67
C LEU A 156 -4.16 -10.16 -13.15
N ALA A 157 -3.68 -11.15 -12.38
CA ALA A 157 -3.56 -11.04 -10.94
C ALA A 157 -2.36 -10.20 -10.53
N ARG A 158 -2.44 -9.63 -9.33
CA ARG A 158 -1.27 -8.99 -8.71
C ARG A 158 -0.28 -10.06 -8.29
N THR A 159 1.01 -9.79 -8.41
CA THR A 159 2.06 -10.74 -8.02
C THR A 159 1.90 -11.22 -6.56
N GLY A 160 1.47 -10.34 -5.66
CA GLY A 160 1.24 -10.69 -4.25
C GLY A 160 0.02 -11.61 -3.98
N GLU A 161 -0.82 -11.88 -4.98
CA GLU A 161 -1.94 -12.83 -4.85
C GLU A 161 -1.44 -14.29 -5.00
N PHE A 162 -0.33 -14.50 -5.73
CA PHE A 162 0.29 -15.80 -5.97
C PHE A 162 1.70 -15.96 -5.37
N THR A 163 2.21 -14.95 -4.67
CA THR A 163 3.53 -15.00 -4.05
C THR A 163 3.47 -14.56 -2.59
N VAL A 164 4.46 -15.01 -1.81
CA VAL A 164 4.64 -14.63 -0.41
C VAL A 164 5.95 -13.86 -0.25
N SER A 165 5.99 -12.96 0.74
CA SER A 165 7.17 -12.12 1.02
C SER A 165 8.39 -12.90 1.52
N SER A 166 8.17 -14.09 2.11
CA SER A 166 9.22 -14.96 2.65
C SER A 166 8.71 -16.39 2.77
N LEU A 167 9.62 -17.36 2.95
CA LEU A 167 9.25 -18.76 3.17
C LEU A 167 8.42 -18.99 4.45
N LEU A 168 8.53 -18.09 5.43
CA LEU A 168 7.84 -18.21 6.72
C LEU A 168 6.52 -17.42 6.78
N SER A 169 6.18 -16.65 5.74
CA SER A 169 4.99 -15.80 5.75
C SER A 169 3.75 -16.47 5.16
N PHE A 170 3.80 -17.77 4.86
CA PHE A 170 2.63 -18.49 4.36
C PHE A 170 1.52 -18.59 5.42
N ASP A 171 0.29 -18.20 5.04
CA ASP A 171 -0.92 -18.29 5.84
C ASP A 171 -2.02 -18.87 4.95
N ALA A 172 -2.51 -20.06 5.30
CA ALA A 172 -3.53 -20.78 4.53
C ALA A 172 -4.86 -20.01 4.39
N SER A 173 -5.14 -19.07 5.30
CA SER A 173 -6.35 -18.22 5.25
C SER A 173 -6.22 -17.03 4.29
N ARG A 174 -4.99 -16.72 3.83
CA ARG A 174 -4.71 -15.57 2.96
C ARG A 174 -4.15 -15.96 1.62
N HIS A 175 -3.39 -17.05 1.56
CA HIS A 175 -2.63 -17.44 0.38
C HIS A 175 -3.22 -18.67 -0.29
N VAL A 176 -3.11 -18.67 -1.62
CA VAL A 176 -3.54 -19.76 -2.50
C VAL A 176 -2.78 -21.05 -2.17
N LYS A 177 -3.52 -22.15 -2.15
CA LYS A 177 -3.04 -23.52 -1.97
C LYS A 177 -3.25 -24.32 -3.25
N VAL A 178 -2.58 -25.46 -3.35
CA VAL A 178 -2.83 -26.41 -4.45
C VAL A 178 -4.30 -26.87 -4.48
N ALA A 179 -4.91 -27.03 -3.30
CA ALA A 179 -6.33 -27.38 -3.17
C ALA A 179 -7.30 -26.29 -3.64
N ASP A 180 -6.82 -25.05 -3.82
CA ASP A 180 -7.61 -23.91 -4.29
C ASP A 180 -7.60 -23.80 -5.83
N VAL A 181 -6.96 -24.75 -6.54
CA VAL A 181 -6.87 -24.79 -8.01
C VAL A 181 -7.82 -25.86 -8.55
N HIS A 182 -8.66 -25.47 -9.50
CA HIS A 182 -9.68 -26.33 -10.10
C HIS A 182 -9.68 -26.20 -11.62
N CYS A 183 -10.02 -27.29 -12.31
CA CYS A 183 -10.29 -27.27 -13.74
C CYS A 183 -11.80 -27.32 -13.94
N GLU A 184 -12.32 -26.35 -14.68
CA GLU A 184 -13.73 -26.23 -15.01
C GLU A 184 -13.91 -26.19 -16.52
N VAL A 185 -15.15 -26.36 -16.98
CA VAL A 185 -15.52 -26.23 -18.38
C VAL A 185 -16.43 -25.03 -18.51
N ASP A 186 -16.08 -24.08 -19.38
CA ASP A 186 -16.92 -22.92 -19.62
C ASP A 186 -18.20 -23.28 -20.39
N ARG A 187 -19.07 -22.29 -20.61
CA ARG A 187 -20.33 -22.48 -21.34
C ARG A 187 -20.16 -22.90 -22.80
N ASN A 188 -18.96 -22.74 -23.36
CA ASN A 188 -18.61 -23.05 -24.73
C ASN A 188 -17.83 -24.38 -24.85
N GLY A 189 -17.61 -25.09 -23.74
CA GLY A 189 -16.89 -26.36 -23.72
C GLY A 189 -15.37 -26.23 -23.60
N PHE A 190 -14.83 -25.03 -23.37
CA PHE A 190 -13.40 -24.81 -23.20
C PHE A 190 -12.95 -25.15 -21.77
N GLN A 191 -11.79 -25.79 -21.64
CA GLN A 191 -11.17 -26.03 -20.34
C GLN A 191 -10.63 -24.72 -19.78
N VAL A 192 -11.00 -24.43 -18.54
CA VAL A 192 -10.59 -23.25 -17.78
C VAL A 192 -9.89 -23.72 -16.51
N THR A 193 -8.75 -23.11 -16.21
CA THR A 193 -8.09 -23.28 -14.91
C THR A 193 -8.50 -22.12 -14.00
N THR A 194 -9.20 -22.43 -12.92
CA THR A 194 -9.71 -21.49 -11.92
C THR A 194 -8.89 -21.58 -10.64
N PHE A 195 -8.61 -20.43 -10.04
CA PHE A 195 -7.90 -20.28 -8.77
C PHE A 195 -8.79 -19.53 -7.78
N ARG A 196 -9.09 -20.17 -6.66
CA ARG A 196 -9.80 -19.56 -5.53
C ARG A 196 -8.81 -18.76 -4.71
N LEU A 197 -8.81 -17.43 -4.84
CA LEU A 197 -8.01 -16.55 -4.00
C LEU A 197 -8.70 -16.44 -2.62
N PRO A 198 -8.09 -16.87 -1.51
CA PRO A 198 -8.76 -16.81 -0.20
C PRO A 198 -9.05 -15.38 0.25
N ARG A 199 -8.17 -14.45 -0.13
CA ARG A 199 -8.30 -13.03 0.23
C ARG A 199 -7.52 -12.16 -0.75
N THR A 200 -8.11 -11.06 -1.16
CA THR A 200 -7.40 -10.00 -1.91
C THR A 200 -7.53 -8.67 -1.20
N LYS A 201 -6.87 -7.64 -1.74
CA LYS A 201 -6.97 -6.28 -1.20
C LYS A 201 -8.41 -5.75 -1.23
N THR A 202 -9.20 -6.17 -2.21
CA THR A 202 -10.56 -5.68 -2.47
C THR A 202 -11.65 -6.68 -2.09
N ALA A 203 -11.33 -7.98 -2.02
CA ALA A 203 -12.27 -9.04 -1.62
C ALA A 203 -11.76 -9.76 -0.36
N LEU A 204 -12.30 -9.37 0.80
CA LEU A 204 -11.90 -9.96 2.10
C LEU A 204 -12.37 -11.41 2.26
N THR A 205 -13.44 -11.78 1.58
CA THR A 205 -14.03 -13.12 1.55
C THR A 205 -13.49 -14.00 0.41
N GLY A 206 -12.48 -13.50 -0.31
CA GLY A 206 -11.92 -14.15 -1.47
C GLY A 206 -12.67 -13.88 -2.77
N GLU A 207 -12.03 -14.22 -3.88
CA GLU A 207 -12.55 -14.11 -5.24
C GLU A 207 -11.89 -15.16 -6.14
N ASP A 208 -12.48 -15.39 -7.31
CA ASP A 208 -11.97 -16.37 -8.26
C ASP A 208 -11.30 -15.65 -9.42
N VAL A 209 -10.12 -16.14 -9.79
CA VAL A 209 -9.42 -15.71 -11.01
C VAL A 209 -9.15 -16.93 -11.87
N TYR A 210 -9.16 -16.75 -13.18
CA TYR A 210 -9.05 -17.88 -14.10
C TYR A 210 -8.32 -17.50 -15.37
N TRP A 211 -7.80 -18.52 -16.05
CA TRP A 211 -7.30 -18.41 -17.40
C TRP A 211 -7.70 -19.64 -18.21
N ALA A 212 -7.82 -19.45 -19.51
CA ALA A 212 -8.18 -20.49 -20.46
C ALA A 212 -7.28 -20.39 -21.70
N ALA A 213 -7.05 -21.52 -22.36
CA ALA A 213 -6.38 -21.50 -23.66
C ALA A 213 -7.29 -20.81 -24.67
N GLN A 214 -6.73 -19.87 -25.43
CA GLN A 214 -7.45 -19.25 -26.53
C GLN A 214 -7.44 -20.22 -27.73
N SER A 215 -8.64 -20.59 -28.20
CA SER A 215 -8.85 -21.38 -29.41
C SER A 215 -8.54 -20.61 -30.68
#